data_AF-A0A0F9FGL4-F1
#
_entry.id   AF-A0A0F9FGL4-F1
#
_cell.length_a   1.000
_cell.length_b   1.000
_cell.length_c   1.000
_cell.angle_alpha   90.00
_cell.angle_beta   90.00
_cell.angle_gamma   90.00
#
_symmetry.space_group_name_H-M   'P 1'
#
loop_
_entity.id
_entity.type
_entity.pdbx_description
1 polymer ?
#
loop_
_entity_poly.entity_id
_entity_poly.type
_entity_poly.pdbx_seq_one_letter_code
_entity_poly.pdbx_strand_id
1 'polypeptide(L)'
;MLDPETHLVPRIGAAIEAEPHDVIFLSGVGEVYPFIRSHNVLNNLQSTAKVAPTVLFFPGCYTHALATGASLDLFGQLHDDKYYRAFNILNYEV
;
A
#
# COMPACT_ATOMS: atom_id res chain seq x y z
N MET A 1 12.80 4.11 15.46
CA MET A 1 12.03 3.95 14.22
C MET A 1 10.72 4.71 14.40
N LEU A 2 10.32 5.55 13.44
CA LEU A 2 8.99 6.17 13.45
C LEU A 2 7.98 5.04 13.34
N ASP A 3 7.06 4.95 14.29
CA ASP A 3 5.97 3.99 14.19
C ASP A 3 4.92 4.55 13.22
N PRO A 4 4.75 3.94 12.02
CA PRO A 4 3.84 4.47 11.01
C PRO A 4 2.39 4.45 11.47
N GLU A 5 2.04 3.50 12.34
CA GLU A 5 0.68 3.31 12.83
C GLU A 5 0.21 4.51 13.67
N THR A 6 1.11 5.05 14.50
CA THR A 6 0.77 6.15 15.42
C THR A 6 0.87 7.55 14.80
N HIS A 7 1.62 7.74 13.71
CA HIS A 7 1.89 9.08 13.16
C HIS A 7 1.49 9.27 11.71
N LEU A 8 1.66 8.24 10.86
CA LEU A 8 1.40 8.36 9.43
C LEU A 8 -0.08 8.12 9.11
N VAL A 9 -0.66 7.08 9.71
CA VAL A 9 -2.06 6.68 9.46
C VAL A 9 -3.05 7.78 9.84
N PRO A 10 -2.97 8.45 11.01
CA PRO A 10 -3.90 9.52 11.35
C PRO A 10 -3.81 10.71 10.40
N ARG A 11 -2.60 11.01 9.89
CA ARG A 11 -2.40 12.11 8.93
C ARG A 11 -2.98 11.78 7.56
N ILE A 12 -2.85 10.53 7.11
CA ILE A 12 -3.49 10.07 5.88
C ILE A 12 -5.01 10.12 6.04
N GLY A 13 -5.55 9.66 7.17
CA GLY A 13 -6.99 9.75 7.46
C GLY A 13 -7.52 11.18 7.42
N ALA A 14 -6.84 12.11 8.09
CA ALA A 14 -7.20 13.52 8.04
C ALA A 14 -7.14 14.09 6.60
N ALA A 15 -6.19 13.67 5.77
CA ALA A 15 -6.09 14.11 4.38
C ALA A 15 -7.22 13.52 3.50
N ILE A 16 -7.63 12.28 3.76
CA ILE A 16 -8.78 11.63 3.11
C ILE A 16 -10.07 12.38 3.48
N GLU A 17 -10.26 12.73 4.74
CA GLU A 17 -11.49 13.42 5.21
C GLU A 17 -11.55 14.90 4.80
N ALA A 18 -10.42 15.52 4.46
CA ALA A 18 -10.35 16.94 4.16
C ALA A 18 -11.06 17.35 2.85
N GLU A 19 -11.17 16.43 1.88
CA GLU A 19 -11.73 16.72 0.56
C GLU A 19 -12.51 15.50 0.03
N PRO A 20 -13.72 15.68 -0.53
CA PRO A 20 -14.42 14.65 -1.26
C PRO A 20 -13.58 14.06 -2.41
N HIS A 21 -13.60 12.74 -2.57
CA HIS A 21 -12.80 12.06 -3.57
C HIS A 21 -13.43 10.74 -3.98
N ASP A 22 -13.26 10.39 -5.25
CA ASP A 22 -13.73 9.11 -5.81
C ASP A 22 -12.63 8.05 -5.86
N VAL A 23 -11.35 8.45 -5.83
CA VAL A 23 -10.17 7.57 -5.89
C VAL A 23 -9.04 8.17 -5.05
N ILE A 24 -8.29 7.32 -4.36
CA ILE A 24 -7.10 7.70 -3.58
C ILE A 24 -5.84 7.21 -4.30
N PHE A 25 -4.89 8.11 -4.53
CA PHE A 25 -3.57 7.78 -5.07
C PHE A 25 -2.50 7.89 -3.99
N LEU A 26 -1.74 6.83 -3.78
CA LEU A 26 -0.58 6.83 -2.88
C LEU A 26 0.70 6.55 -3.68
N SER A 27 1.61 7.53 -3.71
CA SER A 27 2.89 7.47 -4.42
C SER A 27 4.08 7.75 -3.49
N GLY A 28 5.31 7.71 -4.01
CA GLY A 28 6.52 8.06 -3.25
C GLY A 28 7.01 7.02 -2.25
N VAL A 29 6.43 5.81 -2.23
CA VAL A 29 6.79 4.74 -1.29
C VAL A 29 8.27 4.36 -1.33
N GLY A 30 8.88 4.35 -2.52
CA GLY A 30 10.31 4.06 -2.66
C GLY A 30 11.22 5.17 -2.15
N GLU A 31 10.77 6.42 -2.17
CA GLU A 31 11.57 7.60 -1.77
C GLU A 31 11.78 7.66 -0.25
N VAL A 32 10.86 7.08 0.51
CA VAL A 32 10.87 7.05 1.98
C VAL A 32 11.43 5.77 2.57
N TYR A 33 11.83 4.81 1.73
CA TYR A 33 12.49 3.58 2.18
C TYR A 33 13.91 3.89 2.72
N PRO A 34 14.40 3.23 3.80
CA PRO A 34 13.76 2.18 4.61
C PRO A 34 12.96 2.70 5.81
N PHE A 35 12.76 4.01 5.93
CA PHE A 35 12.15 4.62 7.11
C PHE A 35 10.67 4.26 7.26
N ILE A 36 9.95 4.16 6.14
CA ILE A 36 8.56 3.69 6.08
C ILE A 36 8.54 2.42 5.22
N ARG A 37 8.06 1.31 5.78
CA ARG A 37 7.87 0.07 5.04
C ARG A 37 6.47 0.05 4.43
N SER A 38 6.38 -0.18 3.13
CA SER A 38 5.15 -0.11 2.31
C SER A 38 4.01 -0.95 2.86
N HIS A 39 4.33 -2.08 3.47
CA HIS A 39 3.34 -2.97 4.04
C HIS A 39 2.63 -2.45 5.28
N ASN A 40 3.33 -1.67 6.11
CA ASN A 40 2.72 -1.04 7.27
C ASN A 40 1.72 0.03 6.80
N VAL A 41 1.99 0.67 5.66
CA VAL A 41 1.07 1.64 5.06
C VAL A 41 -0.17 0.92 4.53
N LEU A 42 0.00 -0.16 3.75
CA LEU A 42 -1.11 -0.92 3.17
C LEU A 42 -2.05 -1.55 4.19
N ASN A 43 -1.50 -2.22 5.22
CA ASN A 43 -2.32 -2.87 6.24
C ASN A 43 -3.22 -1.87 7.00
N ASN A 44 -2.70 -0.67 7.25
CA ASN A 44 -3.42 0.37 7.99
C ASN A 44 -4.31 1.24 7.11
N LEU A 45 -4.02 1.34 5.81
CA LEU A 45 -4.90 2.01 4.86
C LEU A 45 -6.25 1.32 4.74
N GLN A 46 -6.30 -0.01 4.84
CA GLN A 46 -7.58 -0.74 4.77
C GLN A 46 -8.58 -0.32 5.85
N SER A 47 -8.11 0.06 7.04
CA SER A 47 -8.98 0.53 8.13
C SER A 47 -9.33 2.01 8.01
N THR A 48 -8.62 2.78 7.18
CA THR A 48 -8.76 4.24 7.05
C THR A 48 -9.50 4.63 5.77
N ALA A 49 -9.05 4.10 4.62
CA ALA A 49 -9.60 4.34 3.29
C ALA A 49 -10.74 3.36 2.96
N LYS A 50 -11.88 3.50 3.66
CA LYS A 50 -13.02 2.57 3.52
C LYS A 50 -13.98 2.88 2.37
N VAL A 51 -14.02 4.12 1.91
CA VAL A 51 -15.07 4.63 1.01
C VAL A 51 -14.62 4.59 -0.45
N ALA A 52 -13.44 5.11 -0.76
CA ALA A 52 -12.91 5.21 -2.11
C ALA A 52 -11.84 4.13 -2.38
N PRO A 53 -11.79 3.54 -3.59
CA PRO A 53 -10.71 2.65 -3.99
C PRO A 53 -9.35 3.36 -3.91
N THR A 54 -8.33 2.62 -3.46
CA THR A 54 -6.95 3.12 -3.33
C THR A 54 -6.05 2.48 -4.36
N VAL A 55 -5.30 3.30 -5.09
CA VAL A 55 -4.25 2.90 -6.04
C VAL A 55 -2.90 3.26 -5.44
N LEU A 56 -2.04 2.24 -5.27
CA LEU A 56 -0.68 2.40 -4.76
C LEU A 56 0.33 2.30 -5.91
N PHE A 57 1.18 3.31 -6.06
CA PHE A 57 2.35 3.26 -6.91
C PHE A 57 3.51 2.63 -6.14
N PHE A 58 3.84 1.41 -6.50
CA PHE A 58 4.86 0.62 -5.83
C PHE A 58 6.06 0.38 -6.76
N PRO A 59 7.27 0.89 -6.44
CA PRO A 59 8.45 0.73 -7.29
C PRO A 59 9.07 -0.65 -7.07
N GLY A 60 8.44 -1.67 -7.63
CA GLY A 60 8.83 -3.06 -7.47
C GLY A 60 7.85 -4.02 -8.12
N CYS A 61 7.89 -5.28 -7.70
CA CYS A 61 7.03 -6.33 -8.23
C CYS A 61 5.95 -6.69 -7.22
N TYR A 62 4.70 -6.76 -7.67
CA TYR A 62 3.63 -7.43 -6.95
C TYR A 62 3.44 -8.82 -7.55
N THR A 63 3.69 -9.86 -6.76
CA THR A 63 3.43 -11.23 -7.19
C THR A 63 2.27 -11.80 -6.40
N HIS A 64 1.39 -12.54 -7.05
CA HIS A 64 0.27 -13.21 -6.41
C HIS A 64 0.31 -14.69 -6.80
N ALA A 65 0.60 -15.55 -5.83
CA ALA A 65 0.64 -16.99 -6.02
C ALA A 65 -0.38 -17.67 -5.10
N LEU A 66 -1.17 -18.59 -5.66
CA LEU A 66 -2.22 -19.32 -4.93
C LEU A 66 -1.70 -20.08 -3.70
N ALA A 67 -0.44 -20.53 -3.75
CA ALA A 67 0.18 -21.33 -2.69
C ALA A 67 0.85 -20.49 -1.58
N THR A 68 1.40 -19.33 -1.92
CA THR A 68 2.23 -18.51 -1.00
C THR A 68 1.60 -17.15 -0.68
N GLY A 69 0.48 -16.81 -1.31
CA GLY A 69 -0.17 -15.53 -1.14
C GLY A 69 0.37 -14.45 -2.08
N ALA A 70 0.12 -13.19 -1.73
CA ALA A 70 0.63 -12.05 -2.47
C ALA A 70 1.84 -11.44 -1.79
N SER A 71 2.92 -11.17 -2.52
CA SER A 71 4.13 -10.50 -2.02
C SER A 71 4.36 -9.15 -2.72
N LEU A 72 5.08 -8.27 -2.04
CA LEU A 72 5.50 -6.96 -2.54
C LEU A 72 7.02 -6.85 -2.45
N ASP A 73 7.69 -7.02 -3.59
CA ASP A 73 9.14 -7.02 -3.68
C ASP A 73 9.62 -5.62 -4.08
N LEU A 74 9.97 -4.81 -3.08
CA LEU A 74 10.44 -3.45 -3.30
C LEU A 74 11.79 -3.48 -4.05
N PHE A 75 11.88 -2.71 -5.12
CA PHE A 75 13.02 -2.67 -6.05
C PHE A 75 13.40 -4.03 -6.67
N GLY A 76 12.56 -5.07 -6.53
CA GLY A 76 12.86 -6.43 -7.00
C GLY A 76 14.01 -7.13 -6.25
N GLN A 77 14.42 -6.60 -5.09
CA GLN A 77 15.58 -7.10 -4.32
C GLN A 77 15.21 -7.54 -2.91
N LEU A 78 14.05 -7.10 -2.40
CA LEU A 78 13.62 -7.31 -1.03
C LEU A 78 12.40 -8.21 -1.03
N HIS A 79 12.61 -9.51 -0.85
CA HIS A 79 11.52 -10.48 -0.77
C HIS A 79 10.86 -10.41 0.61
N ASP A 80 9.58 -10.06 0.67
CA ASP A 80 8.80 -10.00 1.90
C ASP A 80 7.68 -11.04 1.86
N ASP A 81 7.71 -12.01 2.78
CA ASP A 81 6.81 -13.18 2.84
C ASP A 81 5.42 -12.86 3.42
N LYS A 82 4.94 -11.63 3.23
CA LYS A 82 3.70 -11.15 3.85
C LYS A 82 2.58 -11.09 2.85
N TYR A 83 1.44 -11.67 3.24
CA TYR A 83 0.21 -11.64 2.48
C TYR A 83 -0.43 -10.24 2.45
N TYR A 84 -0.58 -9.67 1.26
CA TYR A 84 -1.32 -8.43 1.03
C TYR A 84 -2.60 -8.67 0.24
N ARG A 85 -3.72 -8.11 0.70
CA ARG A 85 -4.96 -8.07 -0.10
C ARG A 85 -4.92 -6.87 -1.04
N ALA A 86 -4.37 -7.08 -2.22
CA ALA A 86 -4.37 -6.12 -3.32
C ALA A 86 -4.58 -6.85 -4.65
N PHE A 87 -4.76 -6.10 -5.73
CA PHE A 87 -4.78 -6.62 -7.08
C PHE A 87 -3.83 -5.80 -7.92
N ASN A 88 -3.11 -6.46 -8.84
CA ASN A 88 -2.39 -5.71 -9.86
C ASN A 88 -3.43 -5.08 -10.78
N ILE A 89 -3.45 -3.75 -10.87
CA ILE A 89 -4.39 -3.02 -11.73
C ILE A 89 -4.25 -3.40 -13.21
N LEU A 90 -3.09 -3.94 -13.61
CA LEU A 90 -2.85 -4.44 -14.97
C LEU A 90 -3.43 -5.84 -15.22
N ASN A 91 -3.77 -6.57 -14.16
CA ASN A 91 -4.40 -7.88 -14.26
C ASN A 91 -5.92 -7.67 -14.30
N TYR A 92 -6.46 -7.58 -15.51
CA TYR A 92 -7.89 -7.54 -15.78
C TYR A 92 -8.30 -8.81 -16.53
N GLU A 93 -9.29 -9.52 -15.99
CA GLU A 93 -9.96 -10.63 -16.67
C GLU A 93 -11.27 -10.09 -17.29
N VAL A 94 -11.45 -10.32 -18.60
CA VAL A 94 -12.67 -9.98 -19.37
C VAL A 94 -13.73 -11.04 -19.13
#